data_AF-A0A962M7B4-F1
#
_entry.id   AF-A0A962M7B4-F1
#
_cell.length_a   1.000
_cell.length_b   1.000
_cell.length_c   1.000
_cell.angle_alpha   90.00
_cell.angle_beta   90.00
_cell.angle_gamma   90.00
#
_symmetry.space_group_name_H-M   'P 1'
#
loop_
_entity.id
_entity.type
_entity.pdbx_description
1 polymer ?
#
loop_
_entity_poly.entity_id
_entity_poly.type
_entity_poly.pdbx_seq_one_letter_code
_entity_poly.pdbx_strand_id
1 'polypeptide(L)'
;MNQQILNIPLVGTSWGQCSELCGVNHAFMPIEIKVLAFNDFILFMHLRLKEILFPLLVDYYKERTVIIKNLCTVLKEKINNGGLTGESNFSALEKIFNKEKLSTMKKTLSSCNLKKQ
;
A
#
# COMPACT_ATOMS: atom_id res chain seq x y z
N MET A 1 -17.28 -4.66 -25.12
CA MET A 1 -16.65 -5.87 -24.53
C MET A 1 -15.96 -5.47 -23.23
N ASN A 2 -15.98 -6.33 -22.21
CA ASN A 2 -15.41 -6.02 -20.89
C ASN A 2 -14.11 -6.79 -20.57
N GLN A 3 -13.88 -7.94 -21.22
CA GLN A 3 -12.63 -8.71 -21.15
C GLN A 3 -12.27 -9.24 -22.52
N GLN A 4 -11.00 -9.13 -22.89
CA GLN A 4 -10.44 -9.70 -24.10
C GLN A 4 -9.06 -10.29 -23.78
N ILE A 5 -8.70 -11.37 -24.46
CA ILE A 5 -7.39 -11.99 -24.38
C ILE A 5 -6.60 -11.55 -25.60
N LEU A 6 -5.39 -11.06 -25.37
CA LEU A 6 -4.49 -10.60 -26.43
C LEU A 6 -3.27 -11.51 -26.47
N ASN A 7 -2.98 -12.06 -27.65
CA ASN A 7 -1.76 -12.83 -27.91
C ASN A 7 -0.92 -12.06 -28.94
N ILE A 8 0.28 -11.65 -28.56
CA ILE A 8 1.21 -10.92 -29.45
C ILE A 8 2.46 -11.78 -29.63
N PRO A 9 2.67 -12.37 -30.81
CA PRO A 9 3.76 -13.32 -31.02
C PRO A 9 5.13 -12.65 -31.22
N LEU A 10 5.18 -11.35 -31.51
CA LEU A 10 6.42 -10.63 -31.79
C LEU A 10 6.74 -9.61 -30.69
N VAL A 11 8.03 -9.51 -30.37
CA VAL A 11 8.59 -8.45 -29.51
C VAL A 11 8.49 -7.12 -30.24
N GLY A 12 8.05 -6.08 -29.55
CA GLY A 12 7.83 -4.78 -30.16
C GLY A 12 6.95 -3.84 -29.32
N THR A 13 6.60 -2.71 -29.91
CA THR A 13 5.70 -1.72 -29.29
C THR A 13 4.47 -1.52 -30.16
N SER A 14 3.30 -1.66 -29.56
CA SER A 14 2.00 -1.45 -30.21
C SER A 14 1.30 -0.26 -29.56
N TRP A 15 0.58 0.51 -30.39
CA TRP A 15 -0.14 1.70 -29.96
C TRP A 15 -1.62 1.56 -30.24
N GLY A 16 -2.44 1.99 -29.28
CA GLY A 16 -3.89 2.05 -29.38
C GLY A 16 -4.41 3.44 -29.02
N GLN A 17 -5.65 3.71 -29.42
CA GLN A 17 -6.39 4.91 -29.05
C GLN A 17 -7.70 4.49 -28.39
N CYS A 18 -8.27 5.37 -27.58
CA CYS A 18 -9.62 5.19 -27.07
C CYS A 18 -10.60 5.07 -28.25
N SER A 19 -11.47 4.06 -28.23
CA SER A 19 -12.40 3.74 -29.31
C SER A 19 -13.82 4.27 -29.09
N GLU A 20 -14.08 4.93 -27.96
CA GLU A 20 -15.37 5.52 -27.61
C GLU A 20 -15.21 6.98 -27.22
N LEU A 21 -16.05 7.86 -27.77
CA LEU A 21 -16.08 9.29 -27.45
C LEU A 21 -16.34 9.49 -25.95
N CYS A 22 -15.29 9.85 -25.20
CA CYS A 22 -15.31 9.97 -23.75
C CYS A 22 -15.11 11.40 -23.22
N GLY A 23 -15.32 12.42 -24.08
CA GLY A 23 -15.25 13.84 -23.71
C GLY A 23 -14.16 14.63 -24.46
N VAL A 24 -13.90 15.86 -24.01
CA VAL A 24 -13.02 16.84 -24.71
C VAL A 24 -11.59 16.33 -24.87
N ASN A 25 -11.09 15.54 -23.91
CA ASN A 25 -9.72 15.03 -23.94
C ASN A 25 -9.59 13.64 -24.60
N HIS A 26 -10.65 13.15 -25.27
CA HIS A 26 -10.68 11.82 -25.88
C HIS A 26 -9.49 11.57 -26.84
N ALA A 27 -9.06 12.58 -27.58
CA ALA A 27 -7.95 12.48 -28.53
C ALA A 27 -6.54 12.41 -27.88
N PHE A 28 -6.42 12.69 -26.58
CA PHE A 28 -5.14 12.76 -25.87
C PHE A 28 -4.93 11.58 -24.91
N MET A 29 -5.59 10.45 -25.18
CA MET A 29 -5.49 9.24 -24.36
C MET A 29 -4.95 8.04 -25.17
N PRO A 30 -3.66 8.07 -25.54
CA PRO A 30 -3.02 6.93 -26.19
C PRO A 30 -2.79 5.78 -25.20
N ILE A 31 -2.84 4.55 -25.70
CA ILE A 31 -2.49 3.32 -24.97
C ILE A 31 -1.23 2.73 -25.62
N GLU A 32 -0.17 2.54 -24.84
CA GLU A 32 1.07 1.90 -25.30
C GLU A 32 1.18 0.49 -24.70
N ILE A 33 1.51 -0.50 -25.53
CA ILE A 33 1.79 -1.87 -25.10
C ILE A 33 3.18 -2.25 -25.59
N LYS A 34 4.10 -2.53 -24.65
CA LYS A 34 5.43 -3.06 -24.96
C LYS A 34 5.47 -4.56 -24.68
N VAL A 35 5.80 -5.32 -25.71
CA VAL A 35 6.03 -6.76 -25.63
C VAL A 35 7.53 -6.97 -25.54
N LEU A 36 7.97 -7.61 -24.47
CA LEU A 36 9.37 -7.89 -24.17
C LEU A 36 9.64 -9.39 -24.24
N ALA A 37 10.91 -9.76 -24.41
CA ALA A 37 11.32 -11.13 -24.15
C ALA A 37 11.10 -11.48 -22.66
N PHE A 38 10.92 -12.76 -22.38
CA PHE A 38 10.60 -13.22 -21.02
C PHE A 38 11.64 -12.77 -19.97
N ASN A 39 12.92 -12.85 -20.30
CA ASN A 39 14.01 -12.44 -19.39
C ASN A 39 13.94 -10.94 -19.06
N ASP A 40 13.68 -10.10 -20.06
CA ASP A 40 13.56 -8.65 -19.89
C ASP A 40 12.31 -8.30 -19.07
N PHE A 41 11.23 -9.04 -19.25
CA PHE A 41 10.01 -8.89 -18.44
C PHE A 41 10.26 -9.20 -16.97
N ILE A 42 10.97 -10.29 -16.66
CA ILE A 42 11.33 -10.63 -15.27
C ILE A 42 12.23 -9.55 -14.65
N LEU A 43 13.21 -9.04 -15.40
CA LEU A 43 14.06 -7.95 -14.94
C LEU A 43 13.26 -6.68 -14.67
N PHE A 44 12.37 -6.31 -15.59
CA PHE A 44 11.48 -5.16 -15.44
C PHE A 44 10.61 -5.29 -14.19
N MET A 45 9.98 -6.45 -13.99
CA MET A 45 9.17 -6.73 -12.80
C MET A 45 9.99 -6.61 -11.52
N HIS A 46 11.22 -7.16 -11.49
CA HIS A 46 12.08 -7.07 -10.32
C HIS A 46 12.41 -5.61 -9.95
N LEU A 47 12.77 -4.80 -10.93
CA LEU A 47 13.11 -3.39 -10.73
C LEU A 47 11.89 -2.58 -10.27
N ARG A 48 10.75 -2.72 -10.95
CA ARG A 48 9.55 -1.91 -10.68
C ARG A 48 8.84 -2.31 -9.38
N LEU A 49 8.80 -3.61 -9.06
CA LEU A 49 8.26 -4.06 -7.77
C LEU A 49 9.10 -3.54 -6.62
N LYS A 50 10.43 -3.51 -6.75
CA LYS A 50 11.29 -2.94 -5.71
C LYS A 50 11.03 -1.44 -5.51
N GLU A 51 10.78 -0.69 -6.58
CA GLU A 51 10.49 0.75 -6.47
C GLU A 51 9.11 1.05 -5.85
N ILE A 52 8.08 0.29 -6.20
CA ILE A 52 6.69 0.59 -5.81
C ILE A 52 6.30 -0.15 -4.52
N LEU A 53 6.58 -1.45 -4.44
CA LEU A 53 6.10 -2.29 -3.36
C LEU A 53 6.95 -2.11 -2.09
N PHE A 54 8.26 -1.89 -2.24
CA PHE A 54 9.16 -1.82 -1.10
C PHE A 54 8.87 -0.63 -0.18
N PRO A 55 8.62 0.60 -0.67
CA PRO A 55 8.20 1.71 0.18
C PRO A 55 6.87 1.42 0.91
N LEU A 56 5.86 0.92 0.19
CA LEU A 56 4.55 0.60 0.76
C LEU A 56 4.63 -0.46 1.87
N LEU A 57 5.42 -1.51 1.65
CA LEU A 57 5.63 -2.55 2.66
C LEU A 57 6.42 -2.02 3.86
N VAL A 58 7.49 -1.26 3.63
CA VAL A 58 8.30 -0.70 4.71
C VAL A 58 7.46 0.21 5.60
N ASP A 59 6.62 1.07 5.02
CA ASP A 59 5.75 1.95 5.79
C ASP A 59 4.70 1.16 6.58
N TYR A 60 4.08 0.16 5.94
CA TYR A 60 3.13 -0.74 6.61
C TYR A 60 3.75 -1.50 7.80
N TYR A 61 4.96 -2.04 7.66
CA TYR A 61 5.62 -2.77 8.75
C TYR A 61 6.21 -1.85 9.83
N LYS A 62 6.67 -0.64 9.48
CA LYS A 62 7.12 0.38 10.45
C LYS A 62 5.99 0.75 11.40
N GLU A 63 4.78 1.02 10.88
CA GLU A 63 3.63 1.35 11.73
C GLU A 63 3.32 0.23 12.74
N ARG A 64 3.37 -1.03 12.31
CA ARG A 64 3.11 -2.17 13.21
C ARG A 64 4.21 -2.38 14.25
N THR A 65 5.47 -2.18 13.90
CA THR A 65 6.58 -2.35 14.87
C THR A 65 6.57 -1.28 15.97
N VAL A 66 6.18 -0.03 15.66
CA VAL A 66 6.01 1.03 16.66
C VAL A 66 4.89 0.66 17.64
N ILE A 67 3.75 0.20 17.12
CA ILE A 67 2.63 -0.24 17.94
C ILE A 67 3.03 -1.40 18.87
N ILE A 68 3.73 -2.41 18.35
CA ILE A 68 4.20 -3.55 19.16
C ILE A 68 5.20 -3.09 20.23
N LYS A 69 6.14 -2.19 19.89
CA LYS A 69 7.11 -1.64 20.85
C LYS A 69 6.41 -0.89 21.99
N ASN A 70 5.45 -0.03 21.66
CA ASN A 70 4.68 0.74 22.65
C ASN A 70 3.85 -0.19 23.55
N LEU A 71 3.26 -1.25 22.98
CA LEU A 71 2.55 -2.26 23.76
C LEU A 71 3.49 -2.96 24.74
N CYS A 72 4.68 -3.37 24.29
CA CYS A 72 5.67 -3.99 25.14
C CYS A 72 6.18 -3.07 26.26
N THR A 73 6.35 -1.76 26.03
CA THR A 73 6.76 -0.81 27.08
C THR A 73 5.66 -0.63 28.13
N VAL A 74 4.40 -0.47 27.72
CA VAL A 74 3.26 -0.36 28.64
C VAL A 74 3.10 -1.63 29.48
N LEU A 75 3.28 -2.81 28.88
CA LEU A 75 3.23 -4.08 29.61
C LEU A 75 4.39 -4.20 30.61
N LYS A 76 5.61 -3.78 30.24
CA LYS A 76 6.78 -3.78 31.15
C LYS A 76 6.59 -2.84 32.33
N GLU A 77 6.06 -1.64 32.11
CA GLU A 77 5.76 -0.69 33.20
C GLU A 77 4.71 -1.24 34.17
N LYS A 78 3.68 -1.93 33.67
CA LYS A 78 2.68 -2.57 34.53
C LYS A 78 3.23 -3.74 35.35
N ILE A 79 4.14 -4.53 34.78
CA ILE A 79 4.84 -5.62 35.50
C ILE A 79 5.72 -5.03 36.61
N ASN A 80 6.51 -3.99 36.31
CA ASN A 80 7.44 -3.39 37.27
C ASN A 80 6.73 -2.64 38.40
N ASN A 81 5.54 -2.09 38.15
CA ASN A 81 4.70 -1.44 39.16
C ASN A 81 3.83 -2.43 39.98
N GLY A 82 4.13 -3.73 39.92
CA GLY A 82 3.56 -4.75 40.81
C GLY A 82 2.13 -5.21 40.48
N GLY A 83 1.58 -4.87 39.31
CA GLY A 83 0.20 -5.18 38.97
C GLY A 83 0.07 -6.15 37.80
N LEU A 84 0.12 -7.46 38.05
CA LEU A 84 -0.44 -8.48 37.14
C LEU A 84 -0.80 -9.78 37.87
N THR A 85 -2.09 -9.92 38.20
CA THR A 85 -2.76 -11.22 38.32
C THR A 85 -3.92 -11.24 37.30
N GLY A 86 -3.87 -12.20 36.38
CA GLY A 86 -5.04 -12.84 35.74
C GLY A 86 -6.04 -12.00 34.91
N GLU A 87 -5.96 -12.16 33.59
CA GLU A 87 -7.09 -12.37 32.66
C GLU A 87 -8.14 -11.27 32.36
N SER A 88 -8.32 -10.21 33.14
CA SER A 88 -9.46 -9.27 32.92
C SER A 88 -9.28 -8.17 31.86
N ASN A 89 -8.14 -8.08 31.17
CA ASN A 89 -7.74 -6.82 30.50
C ASN A 89 -7.69 -6.82 28.96
N PHE A 90 -8.10 -7.89 28.28
CA PHE A 90 -8.10 -7.90 26.81
C PHE A 90 -9.02 -6.82 26.22
N SER A 91 -10.21 -6.62 26.82
CA SER A 91 -11.17 -5.56 26.45
C SER A 91 -10.65 -4.14 26.70
N ALA A 92 -9.87 -3.92 27.75
CA ALA A 92 -9.27 -2.61 28.06
C ALA A 92 -8.13 -2.27 27.09
N LEU A 93 -7.33 -3.28 26.73
CA LEU A 93 -6.27 -3.15 25.72
C LEU A 93 -6.86 -2.84 24.33
N GLU A 94 -7.96 -3.48 23.95
CA GLU A 94 -8.65 -3.25 22.68
C GLU A 94 -9.18 -1.81 22.53
N LYS A 95 -9.70 -1.24 23.61
CA LYS A 95 -10.19 0.15 23.65
C LYS A 95 -9.07 1.18 23.52
N ILE A 96 -7.92 0.94 24.15
CA ILE A 96 -6.75 1.83 24.06
C ILE A 96 -6.12 1.74 22.67
N PHE A 97 -6.00 0.53 22.12
CA PHE A 97 -5.46 0.28 20.79
C PHE A 97 -6.28 0.97 19.70
N ASN A 98 -7.62 0.92 19.79
CA ASN A 98 -8.51 1.61 18.85
C ASN A 98 -8.43 3.15 18.97
N LYS A 99 -8.21 3.69 20.18
CA LYS A 99 -8.08 5.13 20.41
C LYS A 99 -6.77 5.68 19.87
N GLU A 100 -5.66 4.97 20.06
CA GLU A 100 -4.36 5.34 19.50
C GLU A 100 -4.36 5.23 17.98
N LYS A 101 -4.83 4.11 17.42
CA LYS A 101 -4.96 3.89 15.96
C LYS A 101 -5.74 5.02 15.26
N LEU A 102 -6.84 5.49 15.86
CA LEU A 102 -7.63 6.59 15.31
C LEU A 102 -6.88 7.94 15.35
N SER A 103 -6.01 8.16 16.33
CA SER A 103 -5.18 9.37 16.44
C SER A 103 -4.05 9.36 15.39
N THR A 104 -3.36 8.23 15.23
CA THR A 104 -2.28 8.10 14.25
C THR A 104 -2.81 8.18 12.83
N MET A 105 -3.93 7.49 12.52
CA MET A 105 -4.59 7.60 11.22
C MET A 105 -5.02 9.03 10.90
N LYS A 106 -5.58 9.78 11.86
CA LYS A 106 -5.93 11.21 11.66
C LYS A 106 -4.71 12.08 11.38
N LYS A 107 -3.57 11.80 11.99
CA LYS A 107 -2.30 12.52 11.74
C LYS A 107 -1.71 12.16 10.37
N THR A 108 -1.74 10.89 9.97
CA THR A 108 -1.29 10.45 8.64
C THR A 108 -2.21 10.98 7.54
N LEU A 109 -3.53 11.01 7.74
CA LEU A 109 -4.48 11.64 6.82
C LEU A 109 -4.29 13.17 6.72
N SER A 110 -3.95 13.84 7.83
CA SER A 110 -3.66 15.28 7.81
C SER A 110 -2.33 15.63 7.12
N SER A 111 -1.36 14.72 7.13
CA SER A 111 -0.07 14.88 6.42
C SER A 111 -0.12 14.42 4.96
N CYS A 112 -1.08 13.57 4.58
CA CYS A 112 -1.36 13.20 3.19
C CYS A 112 -2.14 14.27 2.38
N ASN A 113 -2.49 15.42 2.96
CA ASN A 113 -3.16 16.53 2.24
C ASN A 113 -2.21 17.44 1.42
N LEU A 114 -1.08 16.91 0.94
CA LEU A 114 -0.30 17.48 -0.16
C LEU A 114 -0.11 16.35 -1.19
N LYS A 115 -0.64 16.37 -2.41
CA LYS A 115 -0.98 17.45 -3.32
C LYS A 115 -2.22 17.05 -4.13
N LYS A 116 -3.31 17.82 -4.02
CA LYS A 116 -4.21 18.03 -5.16
C LYS A 116 -3.63 19.21 -5.94
N GLN A 117 -2.86 18.90 -6.98
CA GLN A 117 -2.63 19.73 -8.15
C GLN A 117 -2.48 18.79 -9.33
#